data_AF-T0XW70-F1
#
_entry.id   AF-T0XW70-F1
#
_cell.length_a   1.000
_cell.length_b   1.000
_cell.length_c   1.000
_cell.angle_alpha   90.00
_cell.angle_beta   90.00
_cell.angle_gamma   90.00
#
_symmetry.space_group_name_H-M   'P 1'
#
loop_
_entity.id
_entity.type
_entity.pdbx_description
1 polymer ?
#
loop_
_entity_poly.entity_id
_entity_poly.type
_entity_poly.pdbx_seq_one_letter_code
_entity_poly.pdbx_strand_id
1 'polypeptide(L)'
;MKERLASIVLRKGWASSREEAALLIAEGRIRVNALVRTDPTIQADYDRVECDPREKTFRYAGRGGLKLEGALDFFSIILDGKRVVDLGAATGGFTDCLLRRGALSVTAVDVGRGLIDFRLRTDPRVVVVEEANVRFPGPWMPRDPVDGVVADLSFISLRQILHPGRFPAEGRGVVLRPCQAPV
;
A
#
# COMPACT_ATOMS: atom_id res chain seq x y z
N MET A 1 -19.25 3.53 -30.93
CA MET A 1 -20.17 3.29 -29.80
C MET A 1 -19.50 3.88 -28.58
N LYS A 2 -20.16 4.83 -27.91
CA LYS A 2 -19.55 5.51 -26.77
C LYS A 2 -19.77 4.70 -25.49
N GLU A 3 -18.71 4.46 -24.73
CA GLU A 3 -18.74 3.77 -23.45
C GLU A 3 -18.04 4.60 -22.37
N ARG A 4 -18.28 4.29 -21.09
CA ARG A 4 -17.65 5.01 -19.97
C ARG A 4 -16.14 4.85 -20.01
N LEU A 5 -15.41 5.94 -19.77
CA LEU A 5 -13.95 5.97 -19.82
C LEU A 5 -13.32 4.91 -18.90
N ALA A 6 -13.84 4.74 -17.67
CA ALA A 6 -13.36 3.69 -16.77
C ALA A 6 -13.53 2.26 -17.34
N SER A 7 -14.60 2.00 -18.09
CA SER A 7 -14.82 0.70 -18.75
C SER A 7 -13.82 0.47 -19.89
N ILE A 8 -13.49 1.52 -20.65
CA ILE A 8 -12.48 1.47 -21.71
C ILE A 8 -11.12 1.12 -21.13
N VAL A 9 -10.72 1.79 -20.04
CA VAL A 9 -9.44 1.59 -19.35
C VAL A 9 -9.30 0.15 -18.85
N LEU A 10 -10.37 -0.43 -18.31
CA LEU A 10 -10.42 -1.84 -17.91
C LEU A 10 -10.30 -2.79 -19.10
N ARG A 11 -11.08 -2.57 -20.16
CA ARG A 11 -11.06 -3.42 -21.36
C ARG A 11 -9.72 -3.39 -22.08
N LYS A 12 -9.01 -2.25 -22.07
CA LYS A 12 -7.65 -2.12 -22.61
C LYS A 12 -6.57 -2.72 -21.71
N GLY A 13 -6.92 -3.22 -20.52
CA GLY A 13 -5.99 -3.87 -19.60
C GLY A 13 -5.05 -2.92 -18.86
N TRP A 14 -5.33 -1.61 -18.87
CA TRP A 14 -4.48 -0.61 -18.19
C TRP A 14 -4.72 -0.56 -16.68
N ALA A 15 -5.89 -1.02 -16.23
CA ALA A 15 -6.25 -1.18 -14.83
C ALA A 15 -6.79 -2.60 -14.57
N SER A 16 -6.58 -3.08 -13.35
CA SER A 16 -7.07 -4.37 -12.86
C SER A 16 -8.39 -4.28 -12.08
N SER A 17 -8.78 -3.07 -11.63
CA SER A 17 -10.07 -2.81 -10.97
C SER A 17 -10.69 -1.48 -11.38
N ARG A 18 -12.00 -1.30 -11.12
CA ARG A 18 -12.71 -0.04 -11.41
C ARG A 18 -12.10 1.14 -10.63
N GLU A 19 -11.66 0.90 -9.40
CA GLU A 19 -11.01 1.88 -8.53
C GLU A 19 -9.65 2.28 -9.08
N GLU A 20 -8.88 1.34 -9.62
CA GLU A 20 -7.61 1.62 -10.30
C GLU A 20 -7.84 2.40 -11.61
N ALA A 21 -8.87 2.04 -12.38
CA ALA A 21 -9.23 2.77 -13.59
C ALA A 21 -9.64 4.22 -13.29
N ALA A 22 -10.48 4.44 -12.28
CA ALA A 22 -10.90 5.77 -11.84
C ALA A 22 -9.71 6.61 -11.37
N LEU A 23 -8.74 5.98 -10.69
CA LEU A 23 -7.52 6.63 -10.24
C LEU A 23 -6.63 7.05 -11.41
N LEU A 24 -6.35 6.15 -12.37
CA LEU A 24 -5.56 6.47 -13.57
C LEU A 24 -6.15 7.66 -14.32
N ILE A 25 -7.47 7.71 -14.40
CA ILE A 25 -8.19 8.83 -15.01
C ILE A 25 -8.00 10.10 -14.17
N ALA A 26 -8.28 10.06 -12.87
CA ALA A 26 -8.14 11.21 -11.97
C ALA A 26 -6.72 11.80 -11.94
N GLU A 27 -5.69 10.96 -12.07
CA GLU A 27 -4.28 11.36 -12.18
C GLU A 27 -3.91 11.97 -13.53
N GLY A 28 -4.87 12.06 -14.47
CA GLY A 28 -4.66 12.63 -15.80
C GLY A 28 -3.84 11.74 -16.72
N ARG A 29 -3.76 10.43 -16.44
CA ARG A 29 -3.00 9.47 -17.27
C ARG A 29 -3.75 9.03 -18.52
N ILE A 30 -5.05 9.28 -18.58
CA ILE A 30 -5.90 8.90 -19.72
C ILE A 30 -6.20 10.15 -20.56
N ARG A 31 -5.92 10.05 -21.86
CA ARG A 31 -6.26 11.04 -22.87
C ARG A 31 -7.39 10.54 -23.74
N VAL A 32 -8.30 11.45 -24.09
CA VAL A 32 -9.37 11.22 -25.07
C VAL A 32 -9.26 12.31 -26.14
N ASN A 33 -8.99 11.94 -27.39
CA ASN A 33 -8.68 12.89 -28.47
C ASN A 33 -7.52 13.84 -28.09
N ALA A 34 -6.40 13.30 -27.62
CA ALA A 34 -5.23 14.06 -27.13
C ALA A 34 -5.47 14.99 -25.92
N LEU A 35 -6.70 15.10 -25.40
CA LEU A 35 -7.01 15.89 -24.21
C LEU A 35 -7.02 15.00 -22.97
N VAL A 36 -6.29 15.43 -21.94
CA VAL A 36 -6.32 14.77 -20.62
C VAL A 36 -7.74 14.84 -20.04
N ARG A 37 -8.24 13.71 -19.54
CA ARG A 37 -9.52 13.60 -18.85
C ARG A 37 -9.31 13.09 -17.44
N THR A 38 -9.97 13.73 -16.49
CA THR A 38 -9.90 13.41 -15.05
C THR A 38 -11.22 12.90 -14.47
N ASP A 39 -12.30 12.92 -15.27
CA ASP A 39 -13.60 12.38 -14.88
C ASP A 39 -13.83 10.97 -15.50
N PRO A 40 -13.94 9.92 -14.67
CA PRO A 40 -14.12 8.54 -15.13
C PRO A 40 -15.51 8.25 -15.72
N THR A 41 -16.49 9.14 -15.52
CA THR A 41 -17.86 8.97 -15.98
C THR A 41 -18.08 9.43 -17.42
N ILE A 42 -17.12 10.17 -17.99
CA ILE A 42 -17.15 10.64 -19.37
C ILE A 42 -17.34 9.46 -20.33
N GLN A 43 -18.17 9.67 -21.35
CA GLN A 43 -18.30 8.74 -22.45
C GLN A 43 -17.30 9.06 -23.55
N ALA A 44 -16.58 8.03 -24.03
CA ALA A 44 -15.59 8.14 -25.08
C ALA A 44 -15.72 6.99 -26.09
N ASP A 45 -15.18 7.20 -27.29
CA ASP A 45 -15.01 6.12 -28.26
C ASP A 45 -13.72 5.37 -27.95
N TYR A 46 -13.80 4.04 -27.92
CA TYR A 46 -12.71 3.14 -27.52
C TYR A 46 -11.36 3.43 -28.23
N ASP A 47 -11.39 3.74 -29.53
CA ASP A 47 -10.20 3.98 -30.35
C ASP A 47 -9.56 5.36 -30.12
N ARG A 48 -10.30 6.28 -29.51
CA ARG A 48 -9.83 7.66 -29.22
C ARG A 48 -9.25 7.80 -27.82
N VAL A 49 -9.20 6.70 -27.05
CA VAL A 49 -8.65 6.67 -25.69
C VAL A 49 -7.24 6.12 -25.72
N GLU A 50 -6.32 6.89 -25.17
CA GLU A 50 -4.91 6.59 -25.03
C GLU A 50 -4.51 6.69 -23.56
N CYS A 51 -3.60 5.82 -23.13
CA CYS A 51 -2.95 5.93 -21.82
C CYS A 51 -1.56 6.51 -22.05
N ASP A 52 -1.19 7.55 -21.31
CA ASP A 52 0.19 8.02 -21.31
C ASP A 52 1.09 6.88 -20.78
N PRO A 53 2.07 6.38 -21.56
CA PRO A 53 2.90 5.24 -21.19
C PRO A 53 3.87 5.51 -20.05
N ARG A 54 3.67 6.57 -19.25
CA ARG A 54 4.29 6.67 -17.93
C ARG A 54 3.89 5.43 -17.15
N GLU A 55 4.84 4.51 -17.02
CA GLU A 55 4.81 3.31 -16.18
C GLU A 55 4.00 3.57 -14.91
N LYS A 56 3.36 2.52 -14.36
CA LYS A 56 2.73 2.54 -13.03
C LYS A 56 3.76 2.97 -11.97
N THR A 57 4.06 4.26 -11.93
CA THR A 57 5.01 4.90 -11.04
C THR A 57 4.20 5.36 -9.85
N PHE A 58 3.54 4.39 -9.21
CA PHE A 58 3.32 4.57 -7.80
C PHE A 58 4.71 4.74 -7.20
N ARG A 59 4.92 5.84 -6.46
CA ARG A 59 6.19 6.10 -5.80
C ARG A 59 6.64 4.90 -4.98
N TYR A 60 5.69 4.12 -4.47
CA TYR A 60 5.88 2.88 -3.72
C TYR A 60 5.17 1.70 -4.40
N ALA A 61 5.44 0.46 -3.98
CA ALA A 61 4.76 -0.76 -4.44
C ALA A 61 3.21 -0.79 -4.24
N GLY A 62 2.64 0.23 -3.61
CA GLY A 62 1.20 0.44 -3.51
C GLY A 62 0.87 1.83 -2.96
N ARG A 63 -0.39 2.24 -3.12
CA ARG A 63 -0.90 3.55 -2.64
C ARG A 63 -0.74 3.76 -1.14
N GLY A 64 -0.72 2.67 -0.36
CA GLY A 64 -0.48 2.72 1.08
C GLY A 64 0.80 3.48 1.43
N GLY A 65 1.85 3.38 0.63
CA GLY A 65 3.13 4.03 0.93
C GLY A 65 3.02 5.54 1.13
N LEU A 66 2.16 6.24 0.37
CA LEU A 66 1.94 7.69 0.54
C LEU A 66 1.24 8.02 1.86
N LYS A 67 0.37 7.13 2.36
CA LYS A 67 -0.28 7.32 3.67
C LYS A 67 0.76 7.25 4.79
N LEU A 68 1.63 6.25 4.73
CA LEU A 68 2.69 6.07 5.72
C LEU A 68 3.72 7.21 5.62
N GLU A 69 4.10 7.60 4.41
CA GLU A 69 5.02 8.71 4.18
C GLU A 69 4.54 9.99 4.89
N GLY A 70 3.29 10.40 4.63
CA GLY A 70 2.73 11.62 5.22
C GLY A 70 2.63 11.55 6.74
N ALA A 71 2.38 10.37 7.31
CA ALA A 71 2.36 10.21 8.75
C ALA A 71 3.76 10.24 9.37
N LEU A 72 4.76 9.63 8.74
CA LEU A 72 6.15 9.69 9.18
C LEU A 72 6.65 11.14 9.20
N ASP A 73 6.30 11.94 8.20
CA ASP A 73 6.61 13.38 8.18
C ASP A 73 5.88 14.13 9.29
N PHE A 74 4.57 13.95 9.41
CA PHE A 74 3.75 14.65 10.40
C PHE A 74 4.24 14.40 11.84
N PHE A 75 4.60 13.16 12.17
CA PHE A 75 5.12 12.80 13.48
C PHE A 75 6.64 12.91 13.61
N SER A 76 7.34 13.35 12.56
CA SER A 76 8.81 13.46 12.52
C SER A 76 9.53 12.19 12.97
N ILE A 77 9.08 11.03 12.47
CA ILE A 77 9.61 9.72 12.84
C ILE A 77 10.84 9.41 11.99
N ILE A 78 11.95 9.06 12.67
CA ILE A 78 13.20 8.65 12.03
C ILE A 78 13.29 7.13 12.04
N LEU A 79 13.47 6.53 10.87
CA LEU A 79 13.55 5.08 10.68
C LEU A 79 14.97 4.57 10.42
N ASP A 80 15.96 5.45 10.34
CA ASP A 80 17.35 5.06 10.08
C ASP A 80 17.85 4.04 11.12
N GLY A 81 18.30 2.89 10.63
CA GLY A 81 18.78 1.80 11.48
C GLY A 81 17.70 1.03 12.26
N LYS A 82 16.41 1.28 12.00
CA LYS A 82 15.28 0.69 12.76
C LYS A 82 14.76 -0.60 12.15
N ARG A 83 14.45 -1.60 12.99
CA ARG A 83 13.77 -2.85 12.61
C ARG A 83 12.26 -2.69 12.80
N VAL A 84 11.50 -2.87 11.74
CA VAL A 84 10.06 -2.55 11.74
C VAL A 84 9.22 -3.75 11.31
N VAL A 85 8.02 -3.90 11.88
CA VAL A 85 7.02 -4.88 11.43
C VAL A 85 5.88 -4.16 10.72
N ASP A 86 5.52 -4.64 9.53
CA ASP A 86 4.39 -4.15 8.71
C ASP A 86 3.25 -5.17 8.73
N LEU A 87 2.18 -4.87 9.46
CA LEU A 87 1.01 -5.74 9.62
C LEU A 87 -0.06 -5.41 8.58
N GLY A 88 -0.35 -6.36 7.69
CA GLY A 88 -1.26 -6.15 6.55
C GLY A 88 -0.54 -5.53 5.36
N ALA A 89 0.63 -6.06 5.02
CA ALA A 89 1.52 -5.46 4.03
C ALA A 89 0.92 -5.39 2.61
N ALA A 90 -0.08 -6.23 2.28
CA ALA A 90 -0.75 -6.31 0.99
C ALA A 90 0.24 -6.39 -0.19
N THR A 91 0.28 -5.40 -1.09
CA THR A 91 1.25 -5.35 -2.19
C THR A 91 2.64 -4.87 -1.77
N GLY A 92 2.79 -4.40 -0.53
CA GLY A 92 4.04 -3.92 0.07
C GLY A 92 4.20 -2.39 0.05
N GLY A 93 3.11 -1.63 -0.05
CA GLY A 93 3.18 -0.16 -0.11
C GLY A 93 3.83 0.49 1.12
N PHE A 94 3.46 0.03 2.33
CA PHE A 94 4.07 0.50 3.59
C PHE A 94 5.52 -0.01 3.69
N THR A 95 5.75 -1.30 3.45
CA THR A 95 7.09 -1.90 3.38
C THR A 95 8.07 -1.12 2.49
N ASP A 96 7.70 -0.77 1.25
CA ASP A 96 8.54 0.03 0.35
C ASP A 96 8.85 1.42 0.94
N CYS A 97 7.84 2.06 1.56
CA CYS A 97 8.03 3.34 2.23
C CYS A 97 9.01 3.24 3.41
N LEU A 98 8.90 2.22 4.25
CA LEU A 98 9.81 1.99 5.38
C LEU A 98 11.26 1.84 4.92
N LEU A 99 11.50 1.00 3.90
CA LEU A 99 12.84 0.77 3.36
C LEU A 99 13.47 2.04 2.77
N ARG A 100 12.69 2.82 2.01
CA ARG A 100 13.18 4.08 1.43
C ARG A 100 13.43 5.16 2.47
N ARG A 101 12.81 5.05 3.63
CA ARG A 101 13.02 5.94 4.79
C ARG A 101 14.15 5.49 5.71
N GLY A 102 14.90 4.46 5.34
CA GLY A 102 16.11 4.04 6.06
C GLY A 102 15.92 2.91 7.07
N ALA A 103 14.75 2.26 7.09
CA ALA A 103 14.57 1.08 7.94
C ALA A 103 15.65 0.03 7.63
N LEU A 104 16.27 -0.50 8.69
CA LEU A 104 17.30 -1.54 8.61
C LEU A 104 16.72 -2.83 8.04
N SER A 105 15.54 -3.21 8.53
CA SER A 105 14.80 -4.37 8.06
C SER A 105 13.30 -4.22 8.30
N VAL A 106 12.52 -4.92 7.47
CA VAL A 106 11.06 -4.94 7.55
C VAL A 106 10.54 -6.37 7.53
N THR A 107 9.76 -6.76 8.54
CA THR A 107 8.97 -7.99 8.50
C THR A 107 7.59 -7.66 7.95
N ALA A 108 7.32 -8.04 6.69
CA ALA A 108 6.07 -7.80 6.00
C ALA A 108 5.11 -8.98 6.22
N VAL A 109 4.02 -8.74 6.93
CA VAL A 109 3.06 -9.78 7.35
C VAL A 109 1.74 -9.59 6.62
N ASP A 110 1.25 -10.64 5.99
CA ASP A 110 -0.08 -10.63 5.36
C ASP A 110 -0.80 -11.97 5.49
N VAL A 111 -2.13 -11.93 5.40
CA VAL A 111 -2.98 -13.12 5.35
C VAL A 111 -3.04 -13.72 3.94
N GLY A 112 -2.81 -12.90 2.92
CA GLY A 112 -2.74 -13.31 1.53
C GLY A 112 -1.41 -13.96 1.17
N ARG A 113 -1.39 -14.59 -0.01
CA ARG A 113 -0.23 -15.25 -0.58
C ARG A 113 0.06 -14.70 -1.98
N GLY A 114 1.33 -14.46 -2.27
CA GLY A 114 1.80 -13.95 -3.55
C GLY A 114 1.46 -12.47 -3.79
N LEU A 115 1.10 -11.70 -2.75
CA LEU A 115 0.63 -10.32 -2.93
C LEU A 115 1.78 -9.30 -3.02
N ILE A 116 2.84 -9.50 -2.22
CA ILE A 116 3.99 -8.59 -2.14
C ILE A 116 4.72 -8.49 -3.49
N ASP A 117 5.01 -7.25 -3.91
CA ASP A 117 5.82 -6.94 -5.10
C ASP A 117 7.13 -7.73 -5.09
N PHE A 118 7.46 -8.35 -6.23
CA PHE A 118 8.63 -9.20 -6.39
C PHE A 118 9.95 -8.52 -6.00
N ARG A 119 10.08 -7.21 -6.24
CA ARG A 119 11.27 -6.44 -5.86
C ARG A 119 11.43 -6.38 -4.34
N LEU A 120 10.33 -6.24 -3.60
CA LEU A 120 10.36 -6.26 -2.14
C LEU A 120 10.59 -7.67 -1.60
N ARG A 121 9.98 -8.68 -2.23
CA ARG A 121 10.19 -10.09 -1.85
C ARG A 121 11.65 -10.53 -1.97
N THR A 122 12.38 -9.96 -2.93
CA THR A 122 13.79 -10.28 -3.20
C THR A 122 14.77 -9.34 -2.50
N ASP A 123 14.30 -8.28 -1.83
CA ASP A 123 15.15 -7.39 -1.04
C ASP A 123 15.63 -8.11 0.23
N PRO A 124 16.95 -8.20 0.49
CA PRO A 124 17.48 -8.93 1.65
C PRO A 124 17.09 -8.31 3.00
N ARG A 125 16.60 -7.08 3.02
CA ARG A 125 16.10 -6.40 4.23
C ARG A 125 14.66 -6.76 4.56
N VAL A 126 13.97 -7.48 3.67
CA VAL A 126 12.55 -7.82 3.83
C VAL A 126 12.38 -9.29 4.18
N VAL A 127 11.67 -9.56 5.27
CA VAL A 127 11.18 -10.89 5.61
C VAL A 127 9.69 -10.94 5.31
N VAL A 128 9.30 -11.76 4.33
CA VAL A 128 7.90 -11.93 3.94
C VAL A 128 7.29 -13.08 4.74
N VAL A 129 6.20 -12.79 5.47
CA VAL A 129 5.43 -13.77 6.24
C VAL A 129 3.99 -13.76 5.73
N GLU A 130 3.65 -14.73 4.89
CA GLU A 130 2.34 -14.89 4.26
C GLU A 130 1.48 -15.90 5.00
N GLU A 131 0.18 -15.91 4.66
CA GLU A 131 -0.81 -16.82 5.27
C GLU A 131 -0.85 -16.71 6.81
N ALA A 132 -0.50 -15.52 7.33
CA ALA A 132 -0.32 -15.26 8.75
C ALA A 132 -1.37 -14.27 9.25
N ASN A 133 -2.31 -14.76 10.06
CA ASN A 133 -3.29 -13.91 10.71
C ASN A 133 -2.70 -13.27 11.97
N VAL A 134 -2.43 -11.96 11.90
CA VAL A 134 -1.83 -11.16 12.98
C VAL A 134 -2.66 -11.12 14.26
N ARG A 135 -3.92 -11.60 14.26
CA ARG A 135 -4.75 -11.78 15.46
C ARG A 135 -4.22 -12.86 16.38
N PHE A 136 -3.55 -13.89 15.83
CA PHE A 136 -3.08 -15.03 16.60
C PHE A 136 -1.56 -15.03 16.70
N PRO A 137 -0.97 -15.50 17.81
CA PRO A 137 0.46 -15.75 17.88
C PRO A 137 0.91 -16.67 16.74
N GLY A 138 2.11 -16.42 16.19
CA GLY A 138 2.57 -17.20 15.05
C GLY A 138 3.96 -16.80 14.55
N PRO A 139 4.38 -17.34 13.39
CA PRO A 139 5.72 -17.14 12.83
C PRO A 139 6.07 -15.68 12.55
N TRP A 140 5.06 -14.82 12.41
CA TRP A 140 5.21 -13.38 12.18
C TRP A 140 5.64 -12.61 13.43
N MET A 141 5.50 -13.20 14.63
CA MET A 141 5.91 -12.53 15.86
C MET A 141 7.43 -12.37 15.88
N PRO A 142 7.92 -11.15 16.13
CA PRO A 142 9.35 -10.91 16.21
C PRO A 142 9.95 -11.67 17.40
N ARG A 143 11.04 -12.39 17.15
CA ARG A 143 11.81 -13.08 18.20
C ARG A 143 12.75 -12.14 18.93
N ASP A 144 13.25 -11.13 18.23
CA ASP A 144 14.09 -10.06 18.75
C ASP A 144 13.28 -8.77 18.99
N PRO A 145 13.75 -7.85 19.84
CA PRO A 145 13.11 -6.55 20.00
C PRO A 145 13.00 -5.80 18.67
N VAL A 146 11.84 -5.21 18.42
CA VAL A 146 11.58 -4.37 17.24
C VAL A 146 11.48 -2.91 17.65
N ASP A 147 11.92 -2.03 16.76
CA ASP A 147 11.92 -0.59 17.00
C ASP A 147 10.57 0.06 16.68
N GLY A 148 9.76 -0.58 15.82
CA GLY A 148 8.48 -0.06 15.41
C GLY A 148 7.55 -1.11 14.81
N VAL A 149 6.26 -0.82 14.86
CA VAL A 149 5.20 -1.61 14.21
C VAL A 149 4.28 -0.64 13.50
N VAL A 150 4.00 -0.90 12.22
CA VAL A 150 2.96 -0.23 11.44
C VAL A 150 1.87 -1.24 11.08
N ALA A 151 0.64 -0.76 10.88
CA ALA A 151 -0.48 -1.63 10.54
C ALA A 151 -1.50 -0.89 9.66
N ASP A 152 -1.84 -1.42 8.48
CA ASP A 152 -2.98 -0.98 7.65
C ASP A 152 -3.93 -2.16 7.44
N LEU A 153 -4.70 -2.48 8.49
CA LEU A 153 -5.56 -3.65 8.52
C LEU A 153 -7.00 -3.30 8.15
N SER A 154 -7.61 -4.12 7.29
CA SER A 154 -9.03 -4.02 6.96
C SER A 154 -9.85 -5.03 7.79
N PHE A 155 -11.11 -4.68 8.08
CA PHE A 155 -12.10 -5.56 8.73
C PHE A 155 -11.78 -6.05 10.15
N ILE A 156 -10.73 -5.52 10.80
CA ILE A 156 -10.37 -5.84 12.19
C ILE A 156 -10.03 -4.59 12.98
N SER A 157 -10.41 -4.57 14.27
CA SER A 157 -10.08 -3.47 15.15
C SER A 157 -8.63 -3.56 15.61
N LEU A 158 -7.89 -2.45 15.52
CA LEU A 158 -6.53 -2.34 16.07
C LEU A 158 -6.47 -2.66 17.56
N ARG A 159 -7.58 -2.48 18.32
CA ARG A 159 -7.64 -2.89 19.72
C ARG A 159 -7.40 -4.38 19.91
N GLN A 160 -7.81 -5.22 18.96
CA GLN A 160 -7.61 -6.68 19.00
C GLN A 160 -6.18 -7.10 18.65
N ILE A 161 -5.41 -6.17 18.08
CA ILE A 161 -4.05 -6.40 17.62
C ILE A 161 -3.06 -5.79 18.61
N LEU A 162 -3.28 -4.57 19.09
CA LEU A 162 -2.33 -3.82 19.91
C LEU A 162 -2.67 -3.88 21.40
N HIS A 163 -2.69 -5.08 21.96
CA HIS A 163 -2.84 -5.26 23.41
C HIS A 163 -1.51 -5.05 24.14
N PRO A 164 -1.51 -4.51 25.38
CA PRO A 164 -0.30 -4.37 26.19
C PRO A 164 0.49 -5.68 26.28
N GLY A 165 1.80 -5.61 26.08
CA GLY A 165 2.71 -6.77 26.17
C GLY A 165 2.81 -7.65 24.92
N ARG A 166 2.05 -7.37 23.84
CA ARG A 166 2.13 -8.18 22.61
C ARG A 166 3.43 -7.99 21.81
N PHE A 167 3.99 -6.79 21.85
CA PHE A 167 5.25 -6.49 21.17
C PHE A 167 6.33 -6.22 22.22
N PRO A 168 7.46 -6.94 22.17
CA PRO A 168 8.62 -6.62 22.98
C PRO A 168 9.25 -5.34 22.42
N ALA A 169 8.74 -4.19 22.84
CA ALA A 169 9.24 -2.90 22.41
C ALA A 169 9.88 -2.18 23.61
N GLU A 170 11.18 -1.91 23.52
CA GLU A 170 11.84 -0.86 24.31
C GLU A 170 11.64 0.53 23.67
N GLY A 171 10.97 0.58 22.50
CA GLY A 171 10.77 1.78 21.68
C GLY A 171 9.31 2.27 21.56
N ARG A 172 9.13 3.44 20.93
CA ARG A 172 7.83 4.07 20.66
C ARG A 172 7.22 3.48 19.37
N GLY A 173 6.00 2.95 19.43
CA GLY A 173 5.26 2.47 18.25
C GLY A 173 4.36 3.54 17.63
N VAL A 174 4.17 3.51 16.30
CA VAL A 174 3.32 4.46 15.57
C VAL A 174 2.26 3.70 14.80
N VAL A 175 0.99 3.97 15.12
CA VAL A 175 -0.15 3.24 14.58
C VAL A 175 -0.94 4.17 13.66
N LEU A 176 -1.06 3.81 12.39
CA LEU A 176 -1.81 4.58 11.42
C LEU A 176 -3.14 3.91 11.14
N ARG A 177 -4.23 4.59 11.47
CA ARG A 177 -5.57 4.12 11.13
C ARG A 177 -6.01 4.84 9.86
N PRO A 178 -6.61 4.15 8.86
CA PRO A 178 -7.37 4.85 7.83
C PRO A 178 -8.46 5.67 8.49
N CYS A 179 -8.50 6.97 8.18
CA CYS A 179 -9.55 7.88 8.65
C CYS A 179 -10.88 7.36 8.09
N GLN A 180 -11.69 6.72 8.92
CA GLN A 180 -13.09 6.51 8.57
C GLN A 180 -13.75 7.88 8.64
N ALA A 181 -14.32 8.34 7.52
CA ALA A 181 -15.13 9.55 7.51
C ALA A 181 -16.19 9.43 8.61
N PRO A 182 -16.45 10.49 9.39
CA PRO A 182 -17.58 10.48 10.30
C PRO A 182 -18.85 10.26 9.46
N VAL A 183 -19.68 9.31 9.91
CA VAL A 183 -21.04 9.10 9.38
C VAL A 183 -21.90 10.25 9.87
#